data_AF-A0A7C4K4N5-F1
#
_entry.id   AF-A0A7C4K4N5-F1
#
_cell.length_a   1.000
_cell.length_b   1.000
_cell.length_c   1.000
_cell.angle_alpha   90.00
_cell.angle_beta   90.00
_cell.angle_gamma   90.00
#
_symmetry.space_group_name_H-M   'P 1'
#
loop_
_entity.id
_entity.type
_entity.pdbx_description
1 polymer ?
#
loop_
_entity_poly.entity_id
_entity_poly.type
_entity_poly.pdbx_seq_one_letter_code
_entity_poly.pdbx_strand_id
1 'polypeptide(L)'
;MLTTLDFVCLPYTPDLSEGGIAYACRSLPYTYDRMGGSPVDRMRRIAGGVAVEIAFRRYLSTQNVPFDVEGATPFTDRDRYDVALGGRRCDIKSYMLTNREQIRALRRDPGLLLKAPALVPLDQYKAEDHTGQDLYLFAFLLALITPGREDVYKAQAAGQPLYLVHAMPQSWMRPRYWRSLGRLALKSESDQPLSVELGGQNEQRDYVTETLHLPPHTRVEAHTDFYTLACLRISALPEGRLGIYSPAHAETYLIGSYDWGNIWVYGMSIFLVGWLTREEFRRRASLIPSGARVFQYSQTRTKNLAVPVADLKPLGVLLEKVKGWESVRSGAAGSSV
;
A
#
# COMPACT_ATOMS: atom_id res chain seq x y z
N MET A 1 12.52 -25.49 13.59
CA MET A 1 12.64 -25.15 12.15
C MET A 1 11.24 -24.81 11.68
N LEU A 2 11.08 -23.75 10.89
CA LEU A 2 9.76 -23.35 10.42
C LEU A 2 9.23 -24.35 9.38
N THR A 3 7.95 -24.68 9.47
CA THR A 3 7.24 -25.57 8.54
C THR A 3 6.01 -24.85 7.96
N THR A 4 5.36 -25.46 6.98
CA THR A 4 4.12 -24.92 6.40
C THR A 4 2.96 -24.87 7.41
N LEU A 5 2.99 -25.68 8.45
CA LEU A 5 1.99 -25.67 9.52
C LEU A 5 2.10 -24.42 10.41
N ASP A 6 3.24 -23.75 10.39
CA ASP A 6 3.48 -22.51 11.13
C ASP A 6 2.99 -21.26 10.38
N PHE A 7 2.61 -21.39 9.11
CA PHE A 7 2.09 -20.27 8.34
C PHE A 7 0.67 -19.92 8.77
N VAL A 8 0.39 -18.63 8.92
CA VAL A 8 -0.97 -18.14 9.13
C VAL A 8 -1.53 -17.67 7.80
N CYS A 9 -2.60 -18.32 7.35
CA CYS A 9 -3.31 -17.93 6.14
C CYS A 9 -4.52 -17.08 6.50
N LEU A 10 -4.52 -15.80 6.11
CA LEU A 10 -5.64 -14.89 6.33
C LEU A 10 -6.51 -14.78 5.06
N PRO A 11 -7.84 -14.71 5.22
CA PRO A 11 -8.73 -14.41 4.10
C PRO A 11 -8.49 -12.98 3.60
N TYR A 12 -8.69 -12.76 2.30
CA TYR A 12 -8.69 -11.43 1.73
C TYR A 12 -10.14 -11.01 1.42
N THR A 13 -10.59 -9.89 1.99
CA THR A 13 -11.93 -9.35 1.76
C THR A 13 -11.86 -8.01 1.00
N PRO A 14 -12.90 -7.65 0.22
CA PRO A 14 -12.87 -6.45 -0.65
C PRO A 14 -12.54 -5.15 0.08
N ASP A 15 -13.01 -5.00 1.30
CA ASP A 15 -12.79 -3.82 2.14
C ASP A 15 -11.31 -3.62 2.52
N LEU A 16 -10.47 -4.67 2.44
CA LEU A 16 -9.02 -4.52 2.57
C LEU A 16 -8.43 -3.74 1.39
N SER A 17 -8.93 -3.99 0.17
CA SER A 17 -8.54 -3.20 -1.01
C SER A 17 -9.02 -1.77 -0.88
N GLU A 18 -10.25 -1.55 -0.41
CA GLU A 18 -10.80 -0.20 -0.21
C GLU A 18 -9.98 0.60 0.80
N GLY A 19 -9.67 0.01 1.96
CA GLY A 19 -8.83 0.63 2.98
C GLY A 19 -7.40 0.92 2.48
N GLY A 20 -6.81 -0.04 1.77
CA GLY A 20 -5.48 0.14 1.17
C GLY A 20 -5.44 1.24 0.11
N ILE A 21 -6.47 1.33 -0.74
CA ILE A 21 -6.59 2.37 -1.76
C ILE A 21 -6.79 3.75 -1.11
N ALA A 22 -7.64 3.86 -0.10
CA ALA A 22 -7.84 5.11 0.62
C ALA A 22 -6.52 5.64 1.21
N TYR A 23 -5.69 4.77 1.78
CA TYR A 23 -4.34 5.13 2.23
C TYR A 23 -3.41 5.50 1.06
N ALA A 24 -3.42 4.73 -0.03
CA ALA A 24 -2.57 4.98 -1.19
C ALA A 24 -2.81 6.35 -1.83
N CYS A 25 -4.07 6.79 -1.94
CA CYS A 25 -4.42 8.11 -2.46
C CYS A 25 -3.91 9.24 -1.53
N ARG A 26 -4.09 9.08 -0.21
CA ARG A 26 -3.66 10.07 0.80
C ARG A 26 -2.14 10.21 0.90
N SER A 27 -1.43 9.09 0.83
CA SER A 27 0.03 9.04 0.97
C SER A 27 0.79 9.38 -0.31
N LEU A 28 0.12 9.48 -1.46
CA LEU A 28 0.76 9.74 -2.74
C LEU A 28 1.70 10.97 -2.73
N PRO A 29 1.32 12.12 -2.12
CA PRO A 29 2.20 13.28 -1.97
C PRO A 29 3.34 13.09 -0.97
N TYR A 30 3.49 11.95 -0.29
CA TYR A 30 4.52 11.73 0.74
C TYR A 30 5.44 10.55 0.43
N THR A 31 4.99 9.70 -0.47
CA THR A 31 5.71 8.49 -0.83
C THR A 31 6.93 8.83 -1.75
N TYR A 32 8.16 8.47 -1.34
CA TYR A 32 9.40 8.65 -2.13
C TYR A 32 9.55 7.59 -3.23
N ASP A 33 9.83 7.97 -4.49
CA ASP A 33 9.96 7.00 -5.59
C ASP A 33 11.23 6.13 -5.49
N ARG A 34 11.23 5.21 -4.53
CA ARG A 34 12.24 4.15 -4.36
C ARG A 34 11.82 2.87 -5.07
N MET A 35 10.51 2.75 -5.28
CA MET A 35 9.87 1.55 -5.76
C MET A 35 9.87 1.50 -7.29
N GLY A 36 10.10 2.61 -8.01
CA GLY A 36 10.14 2.72 -9.47
C GLY A 36 8.82 2.36 -10.16
N GLY A 37 8.73 2.59 -11.47
CA GLY A 37 7.54 2.27 -12.27
C GLY A 37 6.49 3.38 -12.26
N SER A 38 5.32 3.11 -12.83
CA SER A 38 4.26 4.12 -12.93
C SER A 38 3.71 4.48 -11.54
N PRO A 39 3.21 5.72 -11.33
CA PRO A 39 2.50 6.09 -10.10
C PRO A 39 1.37 5.13 -9.75
N VAL A 40 0.67 4.59 -10.76
CA VAL A 40 -0.40 3.60 -10.59
C VAL A 40 0.14 2.28 -10.01
N ASP A 41 1.22 1.73 -10.56
CA ASP A 41 1.81 0.48 -10.05
C ASP A 41 2.33 0.63 -8.62
N ARG A 42 2.80 1.84 -8.30
CA ARG A 42 3.19 2.20 -6.95
C ARG A 42 1.99 2.24 -6.01
N MET A 43 0.93 2.98 -6.36
CA MET A 43 -0.30 3.04 -5.56
C MET A 43 -0.89 1.64 -5.33
N ARG A 44 -0.88 0.79 -6.36
CA ARG A 44 -1.35 -0.61 -6.24
C ARG A 44 -0.53 -1.43 -5.24
N ARG A 45 0.80 -1.26 -5.22
CA ARG A 45 1.67 -1.92 -4.23
C ARG A 45 1.43 -1.39 -2.82
N ILE A 46 1.23 -0.08 -2.65
CA ILE A 46 0.87 0.51 -1.35
C ILE A 46 -0.47 -0.07 -0.88
N ALA A 47 -1.48 -0.07 -1.74
CA ALA A 47 -2.80 -0.62 -1.42
C ALA A 47 -2.72 -2.09 -1.00
N GLY A 48 -1.96 -2.92 -1.72
CA GLY A 48 -1.74 -4.32 -1.34
C GLY A 48 -0.99 -4.48 -0.01
N GLY A 49 0.00 -3.63 0.28
CA GLY A 49 0.74 -3.67 1.55
C GLY A 49 -0.13 -3.30 2.74
N VAL A 50 -0.88 -2.20 2.63
CA VAL A 50 -1.82 -1.75 3.67
C VAL A 50 -2.97 -2.75 3.86
N ALA A 51 -3.44 -3.40 2.80
CA ALA A 51 -4.41 -4.47 2.90
C ALA A 51 -3.91 -5.64 3.79
N VAL A 52 -2.62 -6.00 3.68
CA VAL A 52 -1.99 -7.01 4.53
C VAL A 52 -1.90 -6.55 5.99
N GLU A 53 -1.54 -5.29 6.21
CA GLU A 53 -1.48 -4.67 7.55
C GLU A 53 -2.85 -4.66 8.24
N ILE A 54 -3.90 -4.22 7.53
CA ILE A 54 -5.29 -4.24 8.04
C ILE A 54 -5.72 -5.67 8.39
N ALA A 55 -5.43 -6.64 7.51
CA ALA A 55 -5.75 -8.04 7.77
C ALA A 55 -5.01 -8.58 9.00
N PHE A 56 -3.74 -8.22 9.18
CA PHE A 56 -2.95 -8.62 10.34
C PHE A 56 -3.50 -8.01 11.63
N ARG A 57 -3.86 -6.73 11.64
CA ARG A 57 -4.51 -6.08 12.80
C ARG A 57 -5.80 -6.78 13.20
N ARG A 58 -6.65 -7.11 12.22
CA ARG A 58 -7.87 -7.89 12.48
C ARG A 58 -7.55 -9.25 13.09
N TYR A 59 -6.57 -9.95 12.54
CA TYR A 59 -6.13 -11.22 13.09
C TYR A 59 -5.65 -11.09 14.53
N LEU A 60 -4.84 -10.08 14.87
CA LEU A 60 -4.42 -9.80 16.24
C LEU A 60 -5.62 -9.57 17.17
N SER A 61 -6.59 -8.74 16.75
CA SER A 61 -7.82 -8.52 17.50
C SER A 61 -8.60 -9.83 17.73
N THR A 62 -8.79 -10.65 16.69
CA THR A 62 -9.48 -11.94 16.80
C THR A 62 -8.74 -12.92 17.74
N GLN A 63 -7.42 -12.88 17.77
CA GLN A 63 -6.60 -13.72 18.65
C GLN A 63 -6.42 -13.15 20.07
N ASN A 64 -7.05 -12.01 20.37
CA ASN A 64 -6.87 -11.24 21.60
C ASN A 64 -5.38 -10.99 21.91
N VAL A 65 -4.62 -10.63 20.88
CA VAL A 65 -3.21 -10.23 21.02
C VAL A 65 -3.17 -8.71 21.17
N PRO A 66 -2.61 -8.16 22.25
CA PRO A 66 -2.54 -6.72 22.44
C PRO A 66 -1.58 -6.11 21.41
N PHE A 67 -2.03 -5.04 20.76
CA PHE A 67 -1.23 -4.26 19.83
C PHE A 67 -1.66 -2.81 19.89
N ASP A 68 -0.78 -1.95 19.41
CA ASP A 68 -1.01 -0.52 19.33
C ASP A 68 -0.65 0.00 17.93
N VAL A 69 -1.31 1.10 17.54
CA VAL A 69 -1.12 1.83 16.30
C VAL A 69 -0.72 3.30 16.55
N GLU A 70 -0.55 3.74 17.81
CA GLU A 70 -0.29 5.15 18.16
C GLU A 70 1.02 5.73 17.59
N GLY A 71 1.97 4.90 17.15
CA GLY A 71 3.13 5.36 16.38
C GLY A 71 3.11 5.01 14.89
N ALA A 72 1.99 4.50 14.36
CA ALA A 72 1.70 4.62 12.94
C ALA A 72 1.49 6.12 12.67
N THR A 73 2.46 6.75 12.03
CA THR A 73 2.43 8.21 11.82
C THR A 73 1.28 8.61 10.89
N PRO A 74 0.80 9.87 10.97
CA PRO A 74 -0.10 10.41 9.96
C PRO A 74 0.51 10.18 8.56
N PHE A 75 -0.33 9.99 7.54
CA PHE A 75 0.12 9.74 6.15
C PHE A 75 1.05 10.82 5.57
N THR A 76 1.14 11.99 6.24
CA THR A 76 2.01 13.12 5.92
C THR A 76 3.46 12.94 6.40
N ASP A 77 3.68 12.03 7.34
CA ASP A 77 4.97 11.75 7.96
C ASP A 77 5.51 10.40 7.51
N ARG A 78 6.82 10.20 7.66
CA ARG A 78 7.46 8.91 7.32
C ARG A 78 7.03 7.86 8.34
N ASP A 79 6.35 6.80 7.86
CA ASP A 79 5.94 5.63 8.67
C ASP A 79 7.05 5.21 9.63
N ARG A 80 6.78 5.33 10.93
CA ARG A 80 7.73 4.88 11.97
C ARG A 80 7.66 3.37 12.17
N TYR A 81 6.47 2.78 12.03
CA TYR A 81 6.19 1.33 12.06
C TYR A 81 4.70 1.05 11.73
N ASP A 82 4.37 -0.20 11.39
CA ASP A 82 3.00 -0.58 10.99
C ASP A 82 2.12 -0.92 12.21
N VAL A 83 2.66 -1.66 13.17
CA VAL A 83 2.03 -1.95 14.47
C VAL A 83 3.07 -2.04 15.58
N ALA A 84 2.69 -1.77 16.83
CA ALA A 84 3.49 -2.06 18.00
C ALA A 84 2.96 -3.31 18.71
N LEU A 85 3.88 -4.23 19.05
CA LEU A 85 3.58 -5.51 19.69
C LEU A 85 4.37 -5.63 21.00
N GLY A 86 3.67 -5.56 22.13
CA GLY A 86 4.26 -5.58 23.47
C GLY A 86 5.39 -4.55 23.65
N GLY A 87 5.15 -3.31 23.21
CA GLY A 87 6.09 -2.20 23.30
C GLY A 87 7.19 -2.18 22.24
N ARG A 88 7.19 -3.12 21.29
CA ARG A 88 8.18 -3.18 20.20
C ARG A 88 7.56 -2.78 18.88
N ARG A 89 8.28 -2.02 18.07
CA ARG A 89 7.85 -1.69 16.70
C ARG A 89 7.88 -2.95 15.84
N CYS A 90 6.88 -3.13 15.00
CA CYS A 90 6.77 -4.21 14.05
C CYS A 90 6.54 -3.64 12.65
N ASP A 91 7.41 -4.02 11.73
CA ASP A 91 7.40 -3.60 10.33
C ASP A 91 7.11 -4.83 9.47
N ILE A 92 6.02 -4.75 8.71
CA ILE A 92 5.45 -5.83 7.91
C ILE A 92 5.97 -5.69 6.48
N LYS A 93 6.87 -6.61 6.12
CA LYS A 93 7.36 -6.75 4.75
C LYS A 93 6.43 -7.66 3.97
N SER A 94 5.55 -7.04 3.20
CA SER A 94 4.58 -7.73 2.34
C SER A 94 5.06 -7.80 0.88
N TYR A 95 4.84 -8.97 0.27
CA TYR A 95 5.15 -9.23 -1.14
C TYR A 95 3.88 -9.59 -1.90
N MET A 96 3.49 -8.78 -2.87
CA MET A 96 2.34 -9.07 -3.73
C MET A 96 2.76 -9.95 -4.91
N LEU A 97 2.26 -11.18 -4.95
CA LEU A 97 2.46 -12.14 -6.03
C LEU A 97 1.29 -12.08 -6.99
N THR A 98 1.56 -11.70 -8.24
CA THR A 98 0.54 -11.47 -9.27
C THR A 98 0.56 -12.45 -10.43
N ASN A 99 1.60 -13.28 -10.53
CA ASN A 99 1.71 -14.27 -11.60
C ASN A 99 0.75 -15.45 -11.34
N ARG A 100 -0.14 -15.72 -12.31
CA ARG A 100 -1.19 -16.77 -12.20
C ARG A 100 -0.63 -18.17 -11.97
N GLU A 101 0.48 -18.53 -12.61
CA GLU A 101 1.08 -19.86 -12.47
C GLU A 101 1.72 -20.00 -11.08
N GLN A 102 2.43 -18.97 -10.63
CA GLN A 102 2.99 -18.92 -9.28
C GLN A 102 1.89 -19.00 -8.21
N ILE A 103 0.79 -18.26 -8.37
CA ILE A 103 -0.37 -18.32 -7.48
C ILE A 103 -0.95 -19.74 -7.44
N ARG A 104 -1.15 -20.37 -8.61
CA ARG A 104 -1.67 -21.75 -8.70
C ARG A 104 -0.73 -22.75 -8.03
N ALA A 105 0.58 -22.62 -8.24
CA ALA A 105 1.58 -23.48 -7.62
C ALA A 105 1.55 -23.34 -6.08
N LEU A 106 1.53 -22.10 -5.57
CA LEU A 106 1.48 -21.84 -4.13
C LEU A 106 0.20 -22.32 -3.45
N ARG A 107 -0.94 -22.22 -4.13
CA ARG A 107 -2.20 -22.75 -3.61
C ARG A 107 -2.20 -24.28 -3.49
N ARG A 108 -1.39 -24.98 -4.30
CA ARG A 108 -1.22 -26.43 -4.23
C ARG A 108 -0.16 -26.83 -3.22
N ASP A 109 0.94 -26.08 -3.17
CA ASP A 109 2.07 -26.32 -2.28
C ASP A 109 2.58 -25.00 -1.68
N PRO A 110 2.08 -24.61 -0.48
CA PRO A 110 2.61 -23.48 0.26
C PRO A 110 4.08 -23.65 0.66
N GLY A 111 4.61 -24.88 0.69
CA GLY A 111 6.00 -25.19 1.05
C GLY A 111 7.03 -24.53 0.13
N LEU A 112 6.62 -24.14 -1.08
CA LEU A 112 7.42 -23.31 -1.97
C LEU A 112 7.89 -22.00 -1.31
N LEU A 113 7.10 -21.44 -0.37
CA LEU A 113 7.49 -20.23 0.35
C LEU A 113 8.65 -20.44 1.30
N LEU A 114 8.87 -21.65 1.83
CA LEU A 114 9.99 -21.92 2.76
C LEU A 114 11.36 -21.63 2.12
N LYS A 115 11.46 -21.75 0.79
CA LYS A 115 12.66 -21.43 0.01
C LYS A 115 12.69 -19.99 -0.50
N ALA A 116 11.61 -19.24 -0.35
CA ALA A 116 11.57 -17.84 -0.75
C ALA A 116 12.43 -17.00 0.21
N PRO A 117 13.09 -15.93 -0.28
CA PRO A 117 13.83 -15.02 0.58
C PRO A 117 12.90 -14.02 1.25
N ALA A 118 12.99 -13.84 2.57
CA ALA A 118 12.46 -12.70 3.30
C ALA A 118 13.38 -11.49 3.06
N LEU A 119 12.91 -10.54 2.24
CA LEU A 119 13.66 -9.39 1.73
C LEU A 119 13.41 -8.11 2.53
N VAL A 120 14.47 -7.39 2.85
CA VAL A 120 14.43 -6.00 3.32
C VAL A 120 15.35 -5.16 2.43
N PRO A 121 14.88 -4.08 1.79
CA PRO A 121 15.74 -3.18 1.01
C PRO A 121 16.89 -2.62 1.86
N LEU A 122 18.12 -2.67 1.35
CA LEU A 122 19.31 -2.28 2.11
C LEU A 122 19.32 -0.79 2.48
N ASP A 123 18.80 0.05 1.59
CA ASP A 123 18.64 1.49 1.82
C ASP A 123 17.64 1.77 2.94
N GLN A 124 16.54 1.01 2.97
CA GLN A 124 15.56 1.09 4.05
C GLN A 124 16.19 0.66 5.38
N TYR A 125 16.85 -0.49 5.41
CA TYR A 125 17.51 -1.02 6.60
C TYR A 125 18.50 -0.01 7.22
N LYS A 126 19.26 0.71 6.38
CA LYS A 126 20.23 1.74 6.80
C LYS A 126 19.58 3.05 7.26
N ALA A 127 18.43 3.40 6.71
CA ALA A 127 17.76 4.67 6.95
C ALA A 127 16.72 4.60 8.09
N GLU A 128 16.57 3.44 8.74
CA GLU A 128 15.68 3.19 9.87
C GLU A 128 16.38 3.49 11.20
N ASP A 129 15.78 4.41 11.97
CA ASP A 129 16.14 4.68 13.37
C ASP A 129 15.44 3.66 14.30
N HIS A 130 15.64 2.39 13.99
CA HIS A 130 15.03 1.24 14.68
C HIS A 130 16.00 0.64 15.68
N THR A 131 15.47 0.05 16.74
CA THR A 131 16.29 -0.70 17.71
C THR A 131 16.56 -2.12 17.21
N GLY A 132 17.55 -2.80 17.78
CA GLY A 132 17.78 -4.23 17.48
C GLY A 132 16.62 -5.14 17.92
N GLN A 133 15.75 -4.64 18.81
CA GLN A 133 14.61 -5.36 19.37
C GLN A 133 13.33 -5.22 18.54
N ASP A 134 13.31 -4.28 17.59
CA ASP A 134 12.21 -4.10 16.66
C ASP A 134 12.03 -5.34 15.78
N LEU A 135 10.82 -5.56 15.29
CA LEU A 135 10.39 -6.80 14.66
C LEU A 135 10.22 -6.58 13.15
N TYR A 136 10.70 -7.55 12.37
CA TYR A 136 10.27 -7.74 10.99
C TYR A 136 9.31 -8.91 10.93
N LEU A 137 8.13 -8.67 10.35
CA LEU A 137 7.16 -9.70 10.01
C LEU A 137 7.07 -9.81 8.49
N PHE A 138 7.02 -11.02 7.95
CA PHE A 138 7.04 -11.26 6.51
C PHE A 138 5.73 -11.85 6.03
N ALA A 139 5.21 -11.31 4.92
CA ALA A 139 3.93 -11.72 4.37
C ALA A 139 3.93 -11.82 2.84
N PHE A 140 3.11 -12.71 2.30
CA PHE A 140 2.87 -12.85 0.86
C PHE A 140 1.37 -12.68 0.58
N LEU A 141 1.04 -11.70 -0.24
CA LEU A 141 -0.30 -11.47 -0.75
C LEU A 141 -0.44 -12.14 -2.11
N LEU A 142 -1.32 -13.13 -2.24
CA LEU A 142 -1.72 -13.66 -3.54
C LEU A 142 -2.84 -12.79 -4.10
N ALA A 143 -2.60 -12.13 -5.24
CA ALA A 143 -3.59 -11.24 -5.83
C ALA A 143 -3.54 -11.25 -7.35
N LEU A 144 -4.67 -11.00 -7.99
CA LEU A 144 -4.69 -10.57 -9.39
C LEU A 144 -4.75 -9.05 -9.48
N ILE A 145 -4.26 -8.54 -10.59
CA ILE A 145 -4.29 -7.13 -10.95
C ILE A 145 -4.72 -7.02 -12.42
N THR A 146 -5.30 -5.89 -12.80
CA THR A 146 -5.67 -5.60 -14.20
C THR A 146 -4.91 -4.35 -14.67
N PRO A 147 -3.61 -4.49 -15.00
CA PRO A 147 -2.75 -3.35 -15.31
C PRO A 147 -2.99 -2.82 -16.73
N GLY A 148 -3.50 -3.65 -17.64
CA GLY A 148 -3.75 -3.29 -19.03
C GLY A 148 -5.20 -2.90 -19.30
N ARG A 149 -5.42 -2.05 -20.31
CA ARG A 149 -6.76 -1.55 -20.69
C ARG A 149 -7.71 -2.67 -21.09
N GLU A 150 -7.23 -3.68 -21.82
CA GLU A 150 -8.05 -4.86 -22.17
C GLU A 150 -8.54 -5.61 -20.93
N ASP A 151 -7.67 -5.76 -19.92
CA ASP A 151 -8.04 -6.42 -18.67
C ASP A 151 -9.04 -5.57 -17.87
N VAL A 152 -8.91 -4.23 -17.92
CA VAL A 152 -9.88 -3.30 -17.34
C VAL A 152 -11.24 -3.44 -18.02
N TYR A 153 -11.30 -3.48 -19.36
CA TYR A 153 -12.58 -3.69 -20.08
C TYR A 153 -13.20 -5.05 -19.75
N LYS A 154 -12.40 -6.12 -19.69
CA LYS A 154 -12.88 -7.45 -19.29
C LYS A 154 -13.42 -7.44 -17.86
N ALA A 155 -12.72 -6.79 -16.93
CA ALA A 155 -13.17 -6.65 -15.55
C ALA A 155 -14.47 -5.84 -15.46
N GLN A 156 -14.56 -4.70 -16.16
CA GLN A 156 -15.76 -3.87 -16.23
C GLN A 156 -16.96 -4.65 -16.79
N ALA A 157 -16.77 -5.35 -17.91
CA ALA A 157 -17.81 -6.18 -18.53
C ALA A 157 -18.26 -7.34 -17.63
N ALA A 158 -17.36 -7.88 -16.80
CA ALA A 158 -17.65 -8.92 -15.81
C ALA A 158 -18.21 -8.38 -14.48
N GLY A 159 -18.52 -7.07 -14.38
CA GLY A 159 -19.01 -6.45 -13.15
C GLY A 159 -18.02 -6.49 -11.99
N GLN A 160 -16.73 -6.68 -12.28
CA GLN A 160 -15.69 -6.70 -11.25
C GLN A 160 -15.39 -5.29 -10.76
N PRO A 161 -15.09 -5.11 -9.47
CA PRO A 161 -14.75 -3.80 -8.92
C PRO A 161 -13.52 -3.22 -9.61
N LEU A 162 -13.55 -1.91 -9.85
CA LEU A 162 -12.45 -1.14 -10.42
C LEU A 162 -12.23 0.11 -9.58
N TYR A 163 -10.99 0.57 -9.54
CA TYR A 163 -10.62 1.85 -8.98
C TYR A 163 -9.68 2.55 -9.95
N LEU A 164 -10.26 3.28 -10.88
CA LEU A 164 -9.54 3.98 -11.94
C LEU A 164 -9.05 5.32 -11.40
N VAL A 165 -7.74 5.48 -11.37
CA VAL A 165 -7.08 6.65 -10.82
C VAL A 165 -6.09 7.24 -11.82
N HIS A 166 -5.98 8.57 -11.80
CA HIS A 166 -4.89 9.30 -12.42
C HIS A 166 -4.11 10.03 -11.33
N ALA A 167 -2.81 9.74 -11.21
CA ALA A 167 -1.92 10.47 -10.32
C ALA A 167 -1.50 11.78 -11.00
N MET A 168 -1.67 12.91 -10.32
CA MET A 168 -1.29 14.21 -10.87
C MET A 168 0.23 14.36 -10.96
N PRO A 169 0.75 15.25 -11.81
CA PRO A 169 2.19 15.54 -11.86
C PRO A 169 2.70 16.16 -10.56
N GLN A 170 4.02 16.04 -10.32
CA GLN A 170 4.66 16.49 -9.08
C GLN A 170 4.42 17.99 -8.78
N SER A 171 4.31 18.83 -9.79
CA SER A 171 4.03 20.27 -9.61
C SER A 171 2.67 20.54 -8.96
N TRP A 172 1.70 19.63 -9.12
CA TRP A 172 0.36 19.72 -8.53
C TRP A 172 0.27 18.98 -7.19
N MET A 173 0.96 17.84 -7.05
CA MET A 173 0.95 17.05 -5.80
C MET A 173 1.83 17.66 -4.70
N ARG A 174 2.97 18.26 -5.08
CA ARG A 174 3.98 18.83 -4.20
C ARG A 174 4.44 20.20 -4.74
N PRO A 175 3.56 21.21 -4.76
CA PRO A 175 3.92 22.52 -5.25
C PRO A 175 5.05 23.11 -4.40
N ARG A 176 5.94 23.87 -5.05
CA ARG A 176 7.07 24.53 -4.38
C ARG A 176 6.62 25.50 -3.28
N TYR A 177 5.46 26.12 -3.47
CA TYR A 177 4.86 27.06 -2.55
C TYR A 177 3.51 26.53 -2.11
N TRP A 178 3.26 26.56 -0.80
CA TRP A 178 1.98 26.17 -0.24
C TRP A 178 0.98 27.31 -0.43
N ARG A 179 0.25 27.27 -1.54
CA ARG A 179 -0.76 28.27 -1.93
C ARG A 179 -1.91 27.57 -2.63
N SER A 180 -3.09 28.20 -2.59
CA SER A 180 -4.25 27.77 -3.37
C SER A 180 -3.88 27.57 -4.85
N LEU A 181 -4.40 26.49 -5.45
CA LEU A 181 -4.37 26.21 -6.88
C LEU A 181 -5.37 27.08 -7.66
N GLY A 182 -6.12 27.93 -6.96
CA GLY A 182 -7.28 28.64 -7.46
C GLY A 182 -8.46 27.70 -7.68
N ARG A 183 -9.58 28.28 -8.10
CA ARG A 183 -10.78 27.51 -8.42
C ARG A 183 -10.53 26.61 -9.63
N LEU A 184 -10.41 25.31 -9.39
CA LEU A 184 -10.15 24.35 -10.45
C LEU A 184 -11.36 24.25 -11.38
N ALA A 185 -11.13 24.25 -12.69
CA ALA A 185 -12.18 24.08 -13.68
C ALA A 185 -11.94 22.81 -14.50
N LEU A 186 -12.93 21.92 -14.53
CA LEU A 186 -12.87 20.64 -15.23
C LEU A 186 -13.81 20.63 -16.43
N LYS A 187 -13.40 19.95 -17.49
CA LYS A 187 -14.24 19.68 -18.67
C LYS A 187 -13.90 18.32 -19.26
N SER A 188 -14.93 17.52 -19.55
CA SER A 188 -14.80 16.28 -20.30
C SER A 188 -15.08 16.53 -21.79
N GLU A 189 -14.29 15.93 -22.67
CA GLU A 189 -14.57 15.85 -24.12
C GLU A 189 -15.47 14.65 -24.47
N SER A 190 -15.97 13.92 -23.46
CA SER A 190 -16.90 12.80 -23.65
C SER A 190 -18.30 13.30 -24.03
N ASP A 191 -18.98 12.54 -24.88
CA ASP A 191 -20.41 12.73 -25.20
C ASP A 191 -21.33 12.19 -24.09
N GLN A 192 -20.78 11.41 -23.15
CA GLN A 192 -21.46 10.92 -21.97
C GLN A 192 -21.05 11.70 -20.72
N PRO A 193 -21.96 11.91 -19.75
CA PRO A 193 -21.63 12.49 -18.45
C PRO A 193 -20.53 11.70 -17.74
N LEU A 194 -19.65 12.40 -17.04
CA LEU A 194 -18.55 11.79 -16.29
C LEU A 194 -18.59 12.23 -14.83
N SER A 195 -18.59 11.28 -13.90
CA SER A 195 -18.38 11.57 -12.48
C SER A 195 -16.90 11.46 -12.16
N VAL A 196 -16.34 12.53 -11.60
CA VAL A 196 -14.92 12.66 -11.28
C VAL A 196 -14.78 13.05 -9.82
N GLU A 197 -14.02 12.26 -9.06
CA GLU A 197 -13.63 12.57 -7.69
C GLU A 197 -12.21 13.15 -7.70
N LEU A 198 -12.05 14.35 -7.16
CA LEU A 198 -10.78 15.05 -6.93
C LEU A 198 -10.28 14.70 -5.53
N GLY A 199 -8.99 14.36 -5.40
CA GLY A 199 -8.34 14.12 -4.12
C GLY A 199 -7.07 14.95 -3.97
N GLY A 200 -6.95 15.69 -2.86
CA GLY A 200 -5.86 16.65 -2.65
C GLY A 200 -5.83 17.17 -1.22
N GLN A 201 -5.12 18.28 -0.99
CA GLN A 201 -5.03 18.91 0.33
C GLN A 201 -5.53 20.35 0.31
N ASN A 202 -6.13 20.78 1.42
CA ASN A 202 -6.57 22.17 1.64
C ASN A 202 -5.44 23.03 2.26
N GLU A 203 -5.75 24.27 2.63
CA GLU A 203 -4.81 25.19 3.30
C GLU A 203 -4.15 24.58 4.55
N GLN A 204 -4.92 23.85 5.35
CA GLN A 204 -4.49 23.24 6.61
C GLN A 204 -3.68 21.95 6.41
N ARG A 205 -3.44 21.52 5.16
CA ARG A 205 -2.80 20.24 4.79
C ARG A 205 -3.66 19.02 5.09
N ASP A 206 -4.94 19.19 5.40
CA ASP A 206 -5.87 18.09 5.52
C ASP A 206 -6.16 17.51 4.15
N TYR A 207 -6.23 16.19 4.06
CA TYR A 207 -6.64 15.53 2.82
C TYR A 207 -8.16 15.66 2.64
N VAL A 208 -8.57 16.27 1.54
CA VAL A 208 -9.96 16.55 1.19
C VAL A 208 -10.30 15.99 -0.18
N THR A 209 -11.58 15.68 -0.39
CA THR A 209 -12.10 15.16 -1.65
C THR A 209 -13.35 15.89 -2.09
N GLU A 210 -13.53 16.08 -3.39
CA GLU A 210 -14.76 16.62 -3.99
C GLU A 210 -15.17 15.79 -5.20
N THR A 211 -16.46 15.43 -5.27
CA THR A 211 -17.02 14.77 -6.46
C THR A 211 -17.72 15.80 -7.34
N LEU A 212 -17.34 15.83 -8.60
CA LEU A 212 -17.96 16.64 -9.64
C LEU A 212 -18.69 15.74 -10.64
N HIS A 213 -19.87 16.20 -11.07
CA HIS A 213 -20.59 15.63 -12.19
C HIS A 213 -20.37 16.53 -13.40
N LEU A 214 -19.66 16.03 -14.40
CA LEU A 214 -19.32 16.76 -15.61
C LEU A 214 -20.31 16.42 -16.72
N PRO A 215 -21.20 17.34 -17.13
CA PRO A 215 -21.99 17.16 -18.33
C PRO A 215 -21.09 17.12 -19.57
N PRO A 216 -21.55 16.52 -20.68
CA PRO A 216 -20.82 16.52 -21.94
C PRO A 216 -20.38 17.92 -22.35
N HIS A 217 -19.11 18.05 -22.72
CA HIS A 217 -18.49 19.26 -23.26
C HIS A 217 -18.60 20.54 -22.42
N THR A 218 -19.05 20.42 -21.17
CA THR A 218 -19.38 21.55 -20.30
C THR A 218 -18.31 21.72 -19.23
N ARG A 219 -17.95 22.97 -18.96
CA ARG A 219 -17.00 23.32 -17.89
C ARG A 219 -17.74 23.37 -16.55
N VAL A 220 -17.17 22.73 -15.53
CA VAL A 220 -17.65 22.75 -14.15
C VAL A 220 -16.51 23.17 -13.25
N GLU A 221 -16.80 24.02 -12.27
CA GLU A 221 -15.82 24.49 -11.30
C GLU A 221 -15.92 23.68 -10.01
N ALA A 222 -14.77 23.33 -9.44
CA ALA A 222 -14.68 22.81 -8.08
C ALA A 222 -15.03 23.91 -7.06
N HIS A 223 -15.58 23.51 -5.92
CA HIS A 223 -15.90 24.39 -4.80
C HIS A 223 -14.80 24.38 -3.75
N THR A 224 -14.09 23.26 -3.63
CA THR A 224 -13.02 23.06 -2.67
C THR A 224 -11.79 23.85 -3.10
N ASP A 225 -11.23 24.62 -2.16
CA ASP A 225 -9.97 25.31 -2.37
C ASP A 225 -8.80 24.36 -2.12
N PHE A 226 -8.31 23.75 -3.20
CA PHE A 226 -7.17 22.84 -3.16
C PHE A 226 -5.86 23.61 -3.16
N TYR A 227 -4.96 23.26 -2.24
CA TYR A 227 -3.55 23.69 -2.22
C TYR A 227 -2.65 22.66 -2.91
N THR A 228 -3.08 21.40 -2.96
CA THR A 228 -2.49 20.36 -3.79
C THR A 228 -3.58 19.52 -4.42
N LEU A 229 -3.28 18.92 -5.57
CA LEU A 229 -4.11 17.89 -6.17
C LEU A 229 -3.27 16.63 -6.33
N ALA A 230 -3.59 15.58 -5.59
CA ALA A 230 -2.85 14.33 -5.55
C ALA A 230 -3.25 13.40 -6.69
N CYS A 231 -4.57 13.18 -6.82
CA CYS A 231 -5.11 12.26 -7.81
C CYS A 231 -6.54 12.61 -8.20
N LEU A 232 -6.96 12.06 -9.32
CA LEU A 232 -8.37 12.01 -9.73
C LEU A 232 -8.82 10.57 -9.82
N ARG A 233 -10.10 10.34 -9.56
CA ARG A 233 -10.75 9.04 -9.70
C ARG A 233 -12.00 9.16 -10.55
N ILE A 234 -12.26 8.12 -11.34
CA ILE A 234 -13.48 7.95 -12.12
C ILE A 234 -14.06 6.56 -11.92
N SER A 235 -15.35 6.40 -12.20
CA SER A 235 -16.06 5.12 -12.06
C SER A 235 -15.96 4.21 -13.29
N ALA A 236 -15.72 4.79 -14.47
CA ALA A 236 -15.57 4.07 -15.74
C ALA A 236 -14.57 4.80 -16.64
N LEU A 237 -13.91 4.07 -17.55
CA LEU A 237 -12.97 4.67 -18.50
C LEU A 237 -13.71 5.69 -19.40
N PRO A 238 -13.17 6.91 -19.59
CA PRO A 238 -13.83 7.91 -20.40
C PRO A 238 -13.53 7.65 -21.88
N GLU A 239 -14.49 8.00 -22.74
CA GLU A 239 -14.30 7.94 -24.20
C GLU A 239 -13.41 9.09 -24.69
N GLY A 240 -13.58 10.28 -24.08
CA GLY A 240 -12.80 11.49 -24.37
C GLY A 240 -11.71 11.80 -23.33
N ARG A 241 -10.99 12.91 -23.55
CA ARG A 241 -10.02 13.44 -22.59
C ARG A 241 -10.72 14.22 -21.48
N LEU A 242 -10.10 14.26 -20.32
CA LEU A 242 -10.48 15.15 -19.22
C LEU A 242 -9.46 16.28 -19.12
N GLY A 243 -9.92 17.53 -19.20
CA GLY A 243 -9.11 18.71 -18.97
C GLY A 243 -9.33 19.29 -17.58
N ILE A 244 -8.25 19.72 -16.92
CA ILE A 244 -8.27 20.41 -15.62
C ILE A 244 -7.47 21.70 -15.77
N TYR A 245 -8.11 22.83 -15.53
CA TYR A 245 -7.45 24.13 -15.51
C TYR A 245 -7.25 24.60 -14.07
N SER A 246 -6.03 25.05 -13.75
CA SER A 246 -5.71 25.73 -12.50
C SER A 246 -5.34 27.19 -12.79
N PRO A 247 -6.03 28.17 -12.20
CA PRO A 247 -5.63 29.57 -12.27
C PRO A 247 -4.21 29.83 -11.76
N ALA A 248 -3.77 29.11 -10.72
CA ALA A 248 -2.44 29.29 -10.13
C ALA A 248 -1.30 28.81 -11.03
N HIS A 249 -1.57 27.86 -11.93
CA HIS A 249 -0.62 27.38 -12.93
C HIS A 249 -0.79 28.06 -14.29
N ALA A 250 -1.94 28.70 -14.54
CA ALA A 250 -2.31 29.27 -15.84
C ALA A 250 -2.21 28.25 -17.00
N GLU A 251 -2.44 26.96 -16.70
CA GLU A 251 -2.33 25.85 -17.65
C GLU A 251 -3.54 24.92 -17.55
N THR A 252 -3.88 24.27 -18.67
CA THR A 252 -4.81 23.14 -18.68
C THR A 252 -4.01 21.84 -18.79
N TYR A 253 -4.12 21.02 -17.76
CA TYR A 253 -3.61 19.66 -17.77
C TYR A 253 -4.63 18.72 -18.43
N LEU A 254 -4.19 17.92 -19.39
CA LEU A 254 -5.04 17.00 -20.15
C LEU A 254 -4.74 15.55 -19.74
N ILE A 255 -5.78 14.82 -19.39
CA ILE A 255 -5.74 13.40 -19.05
C ILE A 255 -6.42 12.63 -20.18
N GLY A 256 -5.63 11.86 -20.93
CA GLY A 256 -6.11 10.96 -21.96
C GLY A 256 -6.79 9.72 -21.40
N SER A 257 -7.55 9.03 -22.24
CA SER A 257 -8.22 7.78 -21.85
C SER A 257 -7.24 6.64 -21.49
N TYR A 258 -5.96 6.75 -21.88
CA TYR A 258 -4.90 5.80 -21.54
C TYR A 258 -4.12 6.17 -20.27
N ASP A 259 -4.35 7.35 -19.70
CA ASP A 259 -3.63 7.83 -18.52
C ASP A 259 -4.27 7.38 -17.21
N TRP A 260 -5.39 6.66 -17.28
CA TRP A 260 -6.11 6.10 -16.14
C TRP A 260 -5.63 4.68 -15.86
N GLY A 261 -5.23 4.43 -14.62
CA GLY A 261 -4.80 3.11 -14.18
C GLY A 261 -5.72 2.53 -13.12
N ASN A 262 -5.97 1.22 -13.20
CA ASN A 262 -6.69 0.53 -12.14
C ASN A 262 -5.73 0.17 -10.99
N ILE A 263 -6.05 0.61 -9.77
CA ILE A 263 -5.30 0.26 -8.55
C ILE A 263 -6.03 -0.75 -7.67
N TRP A 264 -7.18 -1.25 -8.10
CA TRP A 264 -7.87 -2.33 -7.40
C TRP A 264 -7.01 -3.60 -7.34
N VAL A 265 -6.91 -4.17 -6.15
CA VAL A 265 -6.22 -5.44 -5.88
C VAL A 265 -7.27 -6.54 -5.70
N TYR A 266 -7.26 -7.54 -6.57
CA TYR A 266 -8.13 -8.71 -6.45
C TYR A 266 -7.43 -9.76 -5.60
N GLY A 267 -7.32 -9.48 -4.30
CA GLY A 267 -6.65 -10.37 -3.35
C GLY A 267 -7.41 -11.68 -3.16
N MET A 268 -6.66 -12.77 -2.95
CA MET A 268 -7.21 -14.11 -2.72
C MET A 268 -6.93 -14.56 -1.28
N SER A 269 -5.67 -14.48 -0.87
CA SER A 269 -5.22 -14.90 0.45
C SER A 269 -3.91 -14.22 0.82
N ILE A 270 -3.65 -14.13 2.12
CA ILE A 270 -2.43 -13.58 2.69
C ILE A 270 -1.75 -14.68 3.51
N PHE A 271 -0.49 -14.96 3.22
CA PHE A 271 0.34 -15.85 4.03
C PHE A 271 1.25 -15.02 4.92
N LEU A 272 1.07 -15.08 6.24
CA LEU A 272 2.06 -14.61 7.20
C LEU A 272 3.03 -15.75 7.46
N VAL A 273 4.30 -15.56 7.10
CA VAL A 273 5.28 -16.65 6.99
C VAL A 273 6.33 -16.63 8.10
N GLY A 274 6.21 -15.73 9.07
CA GLY A 274 7.10 -15.69 10.23
C GLY A 274 7.74 -14.33 10.46
N TRP A 275 8.60 -14.29 11.46
CA TRP A 275 9.18 -13.06 11.97
C TRP A 275 10.62 -13.26 12.46
N LEU A 276 11.35 -12.16 12.61
CA LEU A 276 12.62 -12.06 13.33
C LEU A 276 12.73 -10.71 14.02
N THR A 277 13.59 -10.58 15.03
CA THR A 277 14.03 -9.24 15.42
C THR A 277 14.96 -8.66 14.36
N ARG A 278 15.06 -7.33 14.28
CA ARG A 278 15.96 -6.63 13.38
C ARG A 278 17.42 -7.05 13.58
N GLU A 279 17.83 -7.29 14.83
CA GLU A 279 19.17 -7.79 15.13
C GLU A 279 19.40 -9.22 14.61
N GLU A 280 18.44 -10.11 14.80
CA GLU A 280 18.53 -11.49 14.30
C GLU A 280 18.56 -11.52 12.78
N PHE A 281 17.71 -10.71 12.14
CA PHE A 281 17.71 -10.55 10.70
C PHE A 281 19.08 -10.07 10.21
N ARG A 282 19.67 -9.04 10.83
CA ARG A 282 21.02 -8.54 10.50
C ARG A 282 22.08 -9.62 10.55
N ARG A 283 22.08 -10.45 11.60
CA ARG A 283 23.09 -11.49 11.81
C ARG A 283 22.98 -12.64 10.80
N ARG A 284 21.78 -12.90 10.27
CA ARG A 284 21.50 -14.03 9.38
C ARG A 284 21.40 -13.63 7.91
N ALA A 285 21.16 -12.35 7.63
CA ALA A 285 20.88 -11.90 6.28
C ALA A 285 22.11 -11.98 5.36
N SER A 286 21.85 -12.41 4.13
CA SER A 286 22.79 -12.32 3.01
C SER A 286 22.39 -11.15 2.10
N LEU A 287 23.35 -10.61 1.36
CA LEU A 287 23.08 -9.54 0.40
C LEU A 287 22.63 -10.12 -0.94
N ILE A 288 21.49 -9.65 -1.44
CA ILE A 288 21.02 -9.88 -2.81
C ILE A 288 21.24 -8.59 -3.61
N PRO A 289 21.99 -8.64 -4.73
CA PRO A 289 22.23 -7.47 -5.55
C PRO A 289 20.94 -6.99 -6.22
N SER A 290 20.95 -5.73 -6.68
CA SER A 290 19.93 -5.27 -7.63
C SER A 290 20.06 -6.07 -8.92
N GLY A 291 18.93 -6.34 -9.58
CA GLY A 291 18.92 -7.12 -10.81
C GLY A 291 18.78 -8.64 -10.62
N ALA A 292 18.74 -9.13 -9.39
CA ALA A 292 18.66 -10.57 -9.11
C ALA A 292 17.24 -11.11 -9.30
N ARG A 293 17.12 -12.32 -9.83
CA ARG A 293 15.85 -13.06 -9.84
C ARG A 293 15.65 -13.73 -8.48
N VAL A 294 14.48 -13.52 -7.90
CA VAL A 294 14.08 -14.12 -6.61
C VAL A 294 12.69 -14.74 -6.75
N PHE A 295 12.22 -15.42 -5.72
CA PHE A 295 10.90 -16.05 -5.77
C PHE A 295 9.79 -15.03 -6.06
N GLN A 296 9.80 -13.88 -5.37
CA GLN A 296 8.77 -12.85 -5.47
C GLN A 296 8.80 -12.06 -6.79
N TYR A 297 9.98 -11.93 -7.39
CA TYR A 297 10.24 -10.96 -8.45
C TYR A 297 11.12 -11.57 -9.53
N SER A 298 10.76 -11.30 -10.79
CA SER A 298 11.64 -11.59 -11.93
C SER A 298 12.99 -10.89 -11.80
N GLN A 299 12.99 -9.69 -11.21
CA GLN A 299 14.19 -8.88 -10.97
C GLN A 299 14.01 -7.97 -9.74
N THR A 300 14.96 -7.97 -8.81
CA THR A 300 15.03 -6.99 -7.72
C THR A 300 15.40 -5.61 -8.27
N ARG A 301 14.77 -4.53 -7.77
CA ARG A 301 15.04 -3.15 -8.22
C ARG A 301 16.16 -2.46 -7.44
N THR A 302 16.41 -2.93 -6.22
CA THR A 302 17.43 -2.40 -5.30
C THR A 302 18.20 -3.56 -4.67
N LYS A 303 19.29 -3.23 -3.97
CA LYS A 303 20.00 -4.20 -3.12
C LYS A 303 19.09 -4.57 -1.94
N ASN A 304 19.01 -5.86 -1.63
CA ASN A 304 18.19 -6.35 -0.53
C ASN A 304 19.05 -7.18 0.43
N LEU A 305 18.72 -7.12 1.72
CA LEU A 305 19.10 -8.12 2.69
C LEU A 305 18.07 -9.26 2.66
N ALA A 306 18.51 -10.51 2.78
CA ALA A 306 17.66 -11.67 2.61
C ALA A 306 17.96 -12.78 3.62
N VAL A 307 16.90 -13.33 4.21
CA VAL A 307 16.93 -14.56 5.03
C VAL A 307 15.95 -15.57 4.41
N PRO A 308 16.28 -16.85 4.25
CA PRO A 308 15.29 -17.86 3.81
C PRO A 308 14.09 -17.89 4.75
N VAL A 309 12.87 -18.02 4.21
CA VAL A 309 11.66 -18.09 5.05
C VAL A 309 11.72 -19.25 6.04
N ALA A 310 12.30 -20.40 5.66
CA ALA A 310 12.51 -21.54 6.55
C ALA A 310 13.29 -21.20 7.85
N ASP A 311 14.07 -20.12 7.84
CA ASP A 311 14.91 -19.68 8.96
C ASP A 311 14.25 -18.60 9.83
N LEU A 312 13.02 -18.19 9.49
CA LEU A 312 12.20 -17.30 10.31
C LEU A 312 11.64 -18.05 11.52
N LYS A 313 11.16 -17.29 12.51
CA LYS A 313 10.44 -17.85 13.66
C LYS A 313 8.94 -17.97 13.36
N PRO A 314 8.26 -19.03 13.87
CA PRO A 314 6.82 -19.17 13.78
C PRO A 314 6.08 -17.96 14.37
N LEU A 315 4.99 -17.55 13.73
CA LEU A 315 4.19 -16.41 14.21
C LEU A 315 3.55 -16.70 15.57
N GLY A 316 3.08 -17.93 15.80
CA GLY A 316 2.49 -18.33 17.09
C GLY A 316 3.41 -18.04 18.28
N VAL A 317 4.72 -18.26 18.12
CA VAL A 317 5.72 -17.94 19.15
C VAL A 317 5.80 -16.43 19.43
N LEU A 318 5.59 -15.57 18.44
CA LEU A 318 5.51 -14.12 18.66
C LEU A 318 4.26 -13.77 19.45
N LEU A 319 3.10 -14.30 19.04
CA LEU A 319 1.82 -13.94 19.66
C LEU A 319 1.79 -14.30 21.15
N GLU A 320 2.29 -15.47 21.51
CA GLU A 320 2.42 -15.88 22.92
C GLU A 320 3.39 -14.98 23.70
N LYS A 321 4.52 -14.59 23.08
CA LYS A 321 5.45 -13.63 23.70
C LYS A 321 4.81 -12.27 23.95
N VAL A 322 4.02 -11.77 23.00
CA VAL A 322 3.35 -10.47 23.11
C VAL A 322 2.34 -10.49 24.25
N LYS A 323 1.54 -11.54 24.38
CA LYS A 323 0.63 -11.73 25.53
C LYS A 323 1.38 -11.77 26.86
N GLY A 324 2.51 -12.47 26.91
CA GLY A 324 3.37 -12.52 28.10
C GLY A 324 3.99 -11.17 28.46
N TRP A 325 4.48 -10.40 27.48
CA TRP A 325 5.02 -9.06 27.69
C TRP A 325 3.98 -8.11 28.28
N GLU A 326 2.75 -8.18 27.80
CA GLU A 326 1.67 -7.34 28.31
C GLU A 326 1.31 -7.68 29.76
N SER A 327 1.26 -8.99 30.09
CA SER A 327 0.97 -9.43 31.46
C SER A 327 2.00 -8.92 32.48
N VAL A 328 3.28 -8.90 32.10
CA VAL A 328 4.35 -8.34 32.95
C VAL A 328 4.18 -6.82 33.09
N ARG A 329 3.81 -6.13 32.02
CA ARG A 329 3.62 -4.67 32.01
C ARG A 329 2.42 -4.25 32.88
N SER A 330 1.30 -4.96 32.79
CA SER A 330 0.12 -4.72 33.64
C SER A 330 0.39 -5.08 35.11
N GLY A 331 1.15 -6.15 35.38
CA GLY A 331 1.56 -6.53 36.74
C GLY A 331 2.51 -5.51 37.40
N ALA A 332 3.44 -4.94 36.64
CA ALA A 332 4.34 -3.89 37.12
C ALA A 332 3.58 -2.58 37.43
N ALA A 333 2.55 -2.23 36.65
CA ALA A 333 1.71 -1.06 36.90
C ALA A 333 0.77 -1.23 38.12
N GLY A 334 0.43 -2.46 38.50
CA GLY A 334 -0.40 -2.77 39.67
C GLY A 334 0.37 -2.95 40.99
N SER A 335 1.71 -2.88 40.95
CA SER A 335 2.59 -3.11 42.12
C SER A 335 3.10 -1.81 42.76
N SER A 336 2.62 -0.66 42.29
CA SER A 336 2.89 0.66 42.87
C SER A 336 1.64 1.18 43.60
N VAL A 337 1.38 0.63 44.78
CA VAL A 337 0.50 1.23 45.82
C VAL A 337 1.22 1.11 47.15
#